data_AF-A0A6H0UGX7-F1
#
_entry.id   AF-A0A6H0UGX7-F1
#
_cell.length_a   1.000
_cell.length_b   1.000
_cell.length_c   1.000
_cell.angle_alpha   90.00
_cell.angle_beta   90.00
_cell.angle_gamma   90.00
#
_symmetry.space_group_name_H-M   'P 1'
#
loop_
_entity.id
_entity.type
_entity.pdbx_description
1 polymer ?
#
loop_
_entity_poly.entity_id
_entity_poly.type
_entity_poly.pdbx_seq_one_letter_code
_entity_poly.pdbx_strand_id
1 'polypeptide(L)' 'MAKGYIYGDRYALKWQAEDEKLFARIWSKGGIPLKKNTKFGRSKTESFVCNTCEVITIDLKTQKA' A
#
# COMPACT_ATOMS: atom_id res chain seq x y z
N MET A 1 13.18 8.14 -4.70
CA MET A 1 12.10 7.23 -4.26
C MET A 1 11.87 7.48 -2.78
N ALA A 2 10.62 7.61 -2.33
CA ALA A 2 10.31 7.70 -0.90
C ALA A 2 10.36 6.30 -0.30
N LYS A 3 11.13 6.12 0.77
CA LYS A 3 11.21 4.86 1.50
C LYS A 3 9.99 4.72 2.41
N GLY A 4 9.41 3.53 2.45
CA GLY A 4 8.16 3.28 3.15
C GLY A 4 7.82 1.80 3.14
N TYR A 5 6.70 1.47 3.76
CA TYR A 5 6.27 0.10 4.01
C TYR A 5 4.83 -0.09 3.51
N ILE A 6 4.56 -1.29 2.99
CA ILE A 6 3.20 -1.73 2.66
C ILE A 6 2.65 -2.47 3.88
N TYR A 7 1.63 -1.91 4.49
CA TYR A 7 0.87 -2.52 5.57
C TYR A 7 -0.46 -3.06 5.03
N GLY A 8 -0.88 -4.22 5.50
CA GLY A 8 -2.15 -4.76 5.09
C GLY A 8 -2.52 -6.07 5.75
N ASP A 9 -3.79 -6.40 5.67
CA ASP A 9 -4.35 -7.70 6.02
C ASP A 9 -4.87 -8.40 4.76
N ARG A 10 -5.56 -9.54 4.93
CA ARG A 10 -6.16 -10.30 3.81
C ARG A 10 -7.13 -9.46 2.95
N TYR A 11 -7.61 -8.32 3.43
CA TYR A 11 -8.70 -7.54 2.87
C TYR A 11 -8.34 -6.09 2.54
N ALA A 12 -7.19 -5.57 2.98
CA ALA A 12 -6.80 -4.17 2.79
C ALA A 12 -5.29 -4.01 2.66
N LEU A 13 -4.83 -3.22 1.68
CA LEU A 13 -3.44 -2.78 1.57
C LEU A 13 -3.35 -1.26 1.74
N LYS A 14 -2.27 -0.80 2.36
CA LYS A 14 -1.99 0.61 2.67
C LYS A 14 -0.48 0.83 2.57
N TRP A 15 -0.06 1.85 1.83
CA TRP A 15 1.34 2.26 1.80
C TRP A 15 1.57 3.40 2.79
N GLN A 16 2.66 3.36 3.54
CA GLN A 16 3.02 4.39 4.52
C GLN A 16 4.49 4.75 4.40
N ALA A 17 4.79 6.04 4.44
CA ALA A 17 6.17 6.53 4.37
C ALA A 17 6.92 6.26 5.68
N GLU A 18 8.25 6.10 5.63
CA GLU A 18 9.08 5.75 6.79
C GLU A 18 9.08 6.84 7.89
N ASP A 19 8.81 8.09 7.52
CA ASP A 19 8.69 9.24 8.42
C ASP A 19 7.33 9.34 9.12
N GLU A 20 6.31 8.58 8.68
CA GLU A 20 4.99 8.56 9.31
C GLU A 20 4.94 7.56 10.49
N LYS A 21 4.43 8.00 11.65
CA LYS A 21 4.40 7.19 12.89
C LYS A 21 3.20 6.23 12.97
N LEU A 22 3.49 4.95 13.21
CA LEU A 22 2.50 3.96 13.66
C LEU A 22 2.06 4.26 15.10
N PHE A 23 0.76 4.52 15.32
CA PHE A 23 0.20 4.67 16.66
C PHE A 23 -0.54 3.40 17.08
N ALA A 24 -0.23 2.91 18.28
CA ALA A 24 -0.94 1.87 19.02
C ALA A 24 -1.42 0.65 18.17
N ARG A 25 -0.48 -0.25 17.89
CA ARG A 25 -0.61 -1.68 17.54
C ARG A 25 -1.56 -2.16 16.43
N ILE A 26 -2.52 -1.39 15.89
CA ILE A 26 -3.44 -1.91 14.85
C ILE A 26 -3.80 -0.87 13.77
N TRP A 27 -3.69 0.44 14.02
CA TRP A 27 -4.10 1.46 13.03
C TRP A 27 -3.07 2.57 12.86
N SER A 28 -2.35 2.55 11.73
CA SER A 28 -1.53 3.66 11.28
C SER A 28 -2.39 4.91 11.05
N LYS A 29 -2.10 6.01 11.77
CA LYS A 29 -2.55 7.36 11.41
C LYS A 29 -1.53 7.90 10.41
N GLY A 30 -1.95 8.19 9.18
CA GLY A 30 -1.03 8.48 8.06
C GLY A 30 -0.82 7.27 7.15
N GLY A 31 -0.53 7.52 5.87
CA GLY A 31 -0.40 6.52 4.80
C GLY A 31 -1.55 6.51 3.79
N ILE A 32 -1.22 6.23 2.53
CA ILE A 32 -2.12 6.23 1.37
C ILE A 32 -2.88 4.89 1.34
N PRO A 33 -4.21 4.89 1.53
CA PRO A 33 -5.00 3.69 1.31
C PRO A 33 -4.94 3.32 -0.17
N LEU A 34 -4.65 2.05 -0.45
CA LEU A 34 -4.62 1.55 -1.81
C LEU A 34 -6.03 1.08 -2.21
N LYS A 35 -6.37 1.23 -3.49
CA LYS A 35 -7.71 1.00 -4.03
C LYS A 35 -8.22 -0.40 -3.69
N LYS A 36 -9.41 -0.47 -3.09
CA LYS A 36 -10.16 -1.72 -2.89
C LYS A 36 -11.19 -1.83 -4.00
N ASN A 37 -10.98 -2.76 -4.94
CA ASN A 37 -11.82 -2.83 -6.14
C ASN A 37 -13.22 -3.42 -5.93
N THR A 38 -13.66 -3.80 -4.72
CA THR A 38 -14.99 -4.42 -4.52
C THR A 38 -15.57 -4.23 -3.12
N LYS A 39 -16.92 -4.13 -3.02
CA LYS A 39 -17.70 -4.29 -1.78
C LYS A 39 -17.76 -5.75 -1.27
N PHE A 40 -17.51 -6.73 -2.14
CA PHE A 40 -17.63 -8.18 -1.88
C PHE A 40 -16.54 -9.04 -2.59
N GLY A 41 -15.30 -8.54 -2.68
CA GLY A 41 -14.23 -9.27 -3.37
C GLY A 41 -12.84 -8.94 -2.84
N ARG A 42 -11.83 -9.67 -3.34
CA ARG A 42 -10.44 -9.52 -2.91
C ARG A 42 -9.88 -8.17 -3.39
N SER A 43 -9.17 -7.49 -2.50
CA SER A 43 -8.44 -6.27 -2.84
C SER A 43 -7.38 -6.55 -3.91
N LYS A 44 -7.38 -5.78 -4.99
CA LYS A 44 -6.43 -5.89 -6.10
C LYS A 44 -5.77 -4.53 -6.32
N THR A 45 -4.47 -4.47 -6.07
CA THR A 45 -3.61 -3.30 -6.26
C THR A 45 -2.73 -3.56 -7.48
N GLU A 46 -2.61 -2.55 -8.34
CA GLU A 46 -1.73 -2.56 -9.50
C GLU A 46 -0.29 -2.36 -9.04
N SER A 47 0.60 -3.24 -9.50
CA SER A 47 2.01 -3.24 -9.16
C SER A 47 2.85 -3.65 -10.37
N PHE A 48 4.02 -3.06 -10.48
CA PHE A 48 5.01 -3.27 -11.52
C PHE A 48 6.26 -3.87 -10.90
N VAL A 49 6.74 -4.98 -11.45
CA VAL A 49 7.98 -5.62 -10.99
C VAL A 49 9.11 -5.21 -11.93
N CYS A 50 10.20 -4.69 -11.37
CA CYS A 50 11.45 -4.54 -12.10
C CYS A 50 12.32 -5.76 -11.80
N ASN A 51 12.46 -6.66 -12.77
CA ASN A 51 13.22 -7.90 -12.59
C ASN A 51 14.72 -7.65 -12.34
N THR A 52 15.28 -6.60 -12.92
CA THR A 52 16.71 -6.26 -12.77
C THR A 52 17.03 -5.67 -11.40
N CYS A 53 16.12 -4.85 -10.86
CA CYS A 53 16.29 -4.24 -9.56
C CYS A 53 15.71 -5.09 -8.42
N GLU A 54 14.98 -6.16 -8.76
CA GLU A 54 14.19 -6.98 -7.83
C GLU A 54 13.23 -6.17 -6.96
N VAL A 55 12.71 -5.05 -7.51
CA VAL A 55 11.81 -4.14 -6.80
C VAL A 55 10.39 -4.27 -7.36
N ILE A 56 9.42 -4.43 -6.46
CA ILE A 56 8.00 -4.27 -6.75
C ILE A 56 7.59 -2.82 -6.48
N THR A 57 7.05 -2.15 -7.47
CA THR A 57 6.60 -0.75 -7.42
C THR A 57 5.08 -0.69 -7.53
N ILE A 58 4.42 0.12 -6.71
CA ILE A 58 2.97 0.33 -6.78
C ILE A 58 2.72 1.72 -7.33
N ASP A 59 1.89 1.84 -8.39
CA ASP A 59 1.53 3.16 -8.92
C ASP A 59 0.43 3.80 -8.06
N LEU A 60 0.84 4.77 -7.24
CA LEU A 60 -0.09 5.50 -6.38
C LEU A 60 -1.13 6.31 -7.15
N LYS A 61 -0.89 6.67 -8.43
CA LYS A 61 -1.87 7.40 -9.25
C LYS A 61 -3.10 6.56 -9.56
N THR A 62 -2.92 5.27 -9.81
CA THR A 62 -4.03 4.34 -10.08
C THR A 62 -4.65 3.76 -8.81
N GLN A 63 -4.00 3.96 -7.66
CA GLN A 63 -4.38 3.36 -6.37
C GLN A 63 -5.01 4.32 -5.34
N LYS A 64 -4.99 5.64 -5.55
CA LYS A 64 -5.74 6.57 -4.68
C LYS A 64 -7.24 6.30 -4.83
N ALA A 65 -7.88 5.91 -3.73
CA ALA A 65 -9.33 5.75 -3.62
C ALA A 65 -10.02 7.11 -3.42
#